data_AF-A0A7J7C694-F1
#
_entry.id   AF-A0A7J7C694-F1
#
_cell.length_a   1.000
_cell.length_b   1.000
_cell.length_c   1.000
_cell.angle_alpha   90.00
_cell.angle_beta   90.00
_cell.angle_gamma   90.00
#
_symmetry.space_group_name_H-M   'P 1'
#
loop_
_entity.id
_entity.type
_entity.pdbx_description
1 polymer ?
#
loop_
_entity_poly.entity_id
_entity_poly.type
_entity_poly.pdbx_seq_one_letter_code
_entity_poly.pdbx_strand_id
1 'polypeptide(L)'
;METEEIRKEIVIGSGNLELAYDQWVALPVSGARPSARYKHAAAVIDEKLYVIGGSRNGRYLSDIQVFDLRSLAWSSLNLKSENADKLGNSSPQEVLPAISDHSVIKWGNKLLVLGGHYKKPSGSMIGLCLSKHSDCL
;
A
#
# COMPACT_ATOMS: atom_id res chain seq x y z
N MET A 1 -27.71 11.14 28.51
CA MET A 1 -27.36 9.93 27.74
C MET A 1 -26.03 10.26 27.09
N GLU A 2 -24.96 10.05 27.84
CA GLU A 2 -23.59 10.34 27.40
C GLU A 2 -23.19 9.26 26.40
N THR A 3 -22.77 9.68 25.21
CA THR A 3 -22.23 8.79 24.20
C THR A 3 -20.81 8.43 24.61
N GLU A 4 -20.62 7.18 25.04
CA GLU A 4 -19.30 6.58 25.23
C GLU A 4 -18.50 6.70 23.92
N GLU A 5 -17.62 7.68 23.85
CA GLU A 5 -16.59 7.75 22.81
C GLU A 5 -15.66 6.57 23.00
N ILE A 6 -15.75 5.59 22.09
CA ILE A 6 -14.82 4.48 22.03
C ILE A 6 -13.44 5.05 21.68
N ARG A 7 -12.65 5.36 22.71
CA ARG A 7 -11.23 5.66 22.58
C ARG A 7 -10.54 4.41 22.05
N LYS A 8 -10.23 4.40 20.76
CA LYS A 8 -9.30 3.40 20.21
C LYS A 8 -7.89 3.79 20.63
N GLU A 9 -7.51 3.38 21.83
CA GLU A 9 -6.13 3.52 22.31
C GLU A 9 -5.22 2.66 21.41
N ILE A 10 -4.24 3.30 20.77
CA ILE A 10 -3.15 2.58 20.13
C ILE A 10 -2.09 2.38 21.21
N VAL A 11 -2.06 1.18 21.80
CA VAL A 11 -1.03 0.79 22.77
C VAL A 11 0.26 0.50 22.02
N ILE A 12 1.23 1.42 22.09
CA ILE A 12 2.54 1.30 21.47
C ILE A 12 3.56 1.08 22.60
N GLY A 13 4.03 -0.15 22.80
CA GLY A 13 5.15 -0.54 23.68
C GLY A 13 5.44 0.35 24.91
N SER A 14 5.12 -0.14 26.12
CA SER A 14 5.45 0.46 27.43
C SER A 14 4.95 1.89 27.72
N GLY A 15 4.32 2.59 26.76
CA GLY A 15 3.72 3.91 26.97
C GLY A 15 2.40 4.05 26.22
N ASN A 16 1.36 4.50 26.91
CA ASN A 16 0.11 4.86 26.28
C ASN A 16 0.31 6.16 25.49
N LEU A 17 0.19 6.11 24.16
CA LEU A 17 0.10 7.31 23.35
C LEU A 17 -1.38 7.73 23.34
N GLU A 18 -1.75 8.69 24.19
CA GLU A 18 -3.07 9.30 24.12
C GLU A 18 -3.12 10.16 22.84
N LEU A 19 -3.67 9.58 21.77
CA LEU A 19 -3.91 10.30 20.53
C LEU A 19 -5.07 11.27 20.77
N ALA A 20 -4.75 12.55 20.97
CA ALA A 20 -5.74 13.60 20.98
C ALA A 20 -6.35 13.76 19.58
N TYR A 21 -7.65 14.05 19.52
CA TYR A 21 -8.31 14.47 18.28
C TYR A 21 -7.68 15.77 17.76
N ASP A 22 -7.76 15.98 16.43
CA ASP A 22 -7.28 17.19 15.74
C ASP A 22 -5.79 17.52 15.91
N GLN A 23 -4.96 16.56 16.34
CA GLN A 23 -3.51 16.73 16.44
C GLN A 23 -2.76 15.80 15.51
N TRP A 24 -1.79 16.37 14.80
CA TRP A 24 -0.80 15.60 14.06
C TRP A 24 0.32 15.18 14.99
N VAL A 25 0.50 13.88 15.16
CA VAL A 25 1.57 13.30 15.99
C VAL A 25 2.50 12.47 15.11
N ALA A 26 3.81 12.62 15.32
CA ALA A 26 4.81 11.77 14.70
C ALA A 26 4.84 10.41 15.41
N LEU A 27 4.50 9.34 14.69
CA LEU A 27 4.54 7.98 15.24
C LEU A 27 5.98 7.44 15.29
N PRO A 28 6.36 6.67 16.34
CA PRO A 28 7.65 6.01 16.42
C PRO A 28 7.69 4.80 15.48
N VAL A 29 7.94 5.03 14.19
CA VAL A 29 7.89 3.98 13.17
C VAL A 29 9.21 3.22 13.02
N SER A 30 9.11 1.91 12.78
CA SER A 30 10.23 1.00 12.54
C SER A 30 10.19 0.36 11.14
N GLY A 31 11.13 -0.54 10.84
CA GLY A 31 11.17 -1.28 9.57
C GLY A 31 11.76 -0.52 8.38
N ALA A 32 11.59 -1.08 7.18
CA ALA A 32 12.18 -0.58 5.94
C ALA A 32 11.33 0.57 5.38
N ARG A 33 11.66 1.80 5.77
CA ARG A 33 10.91 3.00 5.33
C ARG A 33 10.97 3.18 3.82
N PRO A 34 9.84 3.52 3.17
CA PRO A 34 9.82 3.73 1.73
C PRO A 34 10.60 4.98 1.35
N SER A 35 11.13 5.00 0.12
CA SER A 35 11.70 6.23 -0.43
C SER A 35 10.63 7.33 -0.57
N ALA A 36 11.05 8.59 -0.42
CA ALA A 36 10.19 9.76 -0.61
C ALA A 36 9.52 9.72 -2.00
N ARG A 37 8.20 9.94 -2.02
CA ARG A 37 7.35 9.78 -3.21
C ARG A 37 6.15 10.73 -3.16
N TYR A 38 5.59 11.06 -4.32
CA TYR A 38 4.36 11.85 -4.47
C TYR A 38 3.42 11.20 -5.49
N LYS A 39 2.14 11.63 -5.52
CA LYS A 39 1.12 11.06 -6.43
C LYS A 39 1.02 9.52 -6.35
N HIS A 40 1.23 8.96 -5.17
CA HIS A 40 0.94 7.55 -4.88
C HIS A 40 -0.53 7.43 -4.46
N ALA A 41 -1.12 6.26 -4.61
CA ALA A 41 -2.41 5.98 -3.98
C ALA A 41 -2.18 5.21 -2.68
N ALA A 42 -3.07 5.39 -1.71
CA ALA A 42 -3.00 4.66 -0.46
C ALA A 42 -4.39 4.21 0.01
N ALA A 43 -4.46 3.04 0.62
CA ALA A 43 -5.69 2.51 1.21
C ALA A 43 -5.39 1.55 2.36
N VAL A 44 -6.33 1.45 3.31
CA VAL A 44 -6.22 0.57 4.47
C VAL A 44 -7.07 -0.69 4.28
N ILE A 45 -6.47 -1.87 4.47
CA ILE A 45 -7.14 -3.17 4.58
C ILE A 45 -6.52 -3.95 5.74
N ASP A 46 -7.36 -4.51 6.61
CA ASP A 46 -6.97 -5.32 7.76
C ASP A 46 -5.81 -4.72 8.55
N GLU A 47 -5.99 -3.46 9.00
CA GLU A 47 -5.00 -2.74 9.82
C GLU A 47 -3.63 -2.55 9.16
N LYS A 48 -3.56 -2.67 7.83
CA LYS A 48 -2.37 -2.38 7.04
C LYS A 48 -2.68 -1.29 6.04
N LEU A 49 -1.88 -0.23 6.07
CA LEU A 49 -1.89 0.82 5.07
C LEU A 49 -1.00 0.38 3.89
N TYR A 50 -1.60 0.26 2.72
CA TYR A 50 -0.91 -0.02 1.47
C TYR A 50 -0.68 1.29 0.74
N VAL A 51 0.55 1.54 0.34
CA VAL A 51 0.98 2.67 -0.51
C VAL A 51 1.48 2.09 -1.82
N ILE A 52 0.78 2.38 -2.91
CA ILE A 52 1.03 1.78 -4.22
C ILE A 52 1.63 2.82 -5.16
N GLY A 53 2.76 2.46 -5.77
CA GLY A 53 3.44 3.24 -6.79
C GLY A 53 3.78 4.68 -6.36
N GLY A 54 3.47 5.63 -7.23
CA GLY A 54 3.80 7.04 -7.10
C GLY A 54 4.97 7.45 -7.97
N SER A 55 5.50 8.64 -7.71
CA SER A 55 6.67 9.16 -8.39
C SER A 55 7.73 9.65 -7.43
N ARG A 56 8.99 9.46 -7.80
CA ARG A 56 10.17 10.04 -7.16
C ARG A 56 11.07 10.62 -8.23
N ASN A 57 11.40 11.90 -8.14
CA ASN A 57 12.29 12.60 -9.07
C ASN A 57 11.90 12.39 -10.55
N GLY A 58 10.59 12.39 -10.86
CA GLY A 58 10.05 12.22 -12.22
C GLY A 58 10.05 10.78 -12.76
N ARG A 59 10.46 9.81 -11.95
CA ARG A 59 10.35 8.37 -12.25
C ARG A 59 9.13 7.80 -11.54
N TYR A 60 8.35 6.97 -12.24
CA TYR A 60 7.24 6.25 -11.64
C TYR A 60 7.75 5.01 -10.92
N LEU A 61 7.03 4.60 -9.87
CA LEU A 61 7.38 3.46 -9.03
C LEU A 61 6.37 2.33 -9.24
N SER A 62 6.86 1.10 -9.27
CA SER A 62 6.08 -0.15 -9.41
C SER A 62 5.90 -0.91 -8.09
N ASP A 63 6.42 -0.37 -6.99
CA ASP A 63 6.45 -1.04 -5.69
C ASP A 63 5.18 -0.83 -4.86
N ILE A 64 4.99 -1.72 -3.89
CA ILE A 64 3.94 -1.64 -2.88
C ILE A 64 4.60 -1.60 -1.51
N GLN A 65 4.31 -0.55 -0.77
CA GLN A 65 4.81 -0.31 0.57
C GLN A 65 3.68 -0.57 1.56
N VAL A 66 3.97 -1.28 2.64
CA VAL A 66 2.98 -1.70 3.62
C VAL A 66 3.40 -1.18 4.98
N PHE A 67 2.53 -0.39 5.60
CA PHE A 67 2.68 0.04 6.98
C PHE A 67 1.67 -0.71 7.85
N ASP A 68 2.18 -1.51 8.78
CA ASP A 68 1.37 -2.24 9.74
C ASP A 68 0.98 -1.29 10.89
N LEU A 69 -0.32 -1.04 11.06
CA LEU A 69 -0.82 -0.06 12.03
C LEU A 69 -0.76 -0.55 13.48
N ARG A 70 -0.53 -1.86 13.71
CA ARG A 70 -0.40 -2.44 15.05
C ARG A 70 1.03 -2.36 15.56
N SER A 71 1.98 -2.72 14.71
CA SER A 71 3.41 -2.73 15.04
C SER A 71 4.12 -1.43 14.68
N LEU A 72 3.45 -0.53 13.93
CA LEU A 72 4.02 0.70 13.38
C LEU A 72 5.30 0.44 12.57
N ALA A 73 5.32 -0.67 11.84
CA ALA A 73 6.47 -1.11 11.07
C ALA A 73 6.20 -1.05 9.56
N TRP A 74 7.18 -0.55 8.82
CA TRP A 74 7.18 -0.57 7.36
C TRP A 74 7.79 -1.85 6.80
N SER A 75 7.20 -2.35 5.72
CA SER A 75 7.71 -3.43 4.89
C SER A 75 7.36 -3.20 3.42
N SER A 76 7.95 -3.99 2.53
CA SER A 76 7.66 -3.96 1.09
C SER A 76 6.98 -5.27 0.68
N LEU A 77 5.91 -5.17 -0.11
CA LEU A 77 5.22 -6.35 -0.64
C LEU A 77 5.79 -6.69 -2.03
N ASN A 78 6.44 -7.85 -2.13
CA ASN A 78 6.95 -8.38 -3.39
C ASN A 78 5.93 -9.34 -4.00
N LEU A 79 5.24 -8.90 -5.05
CA LEU A 79 4.35 -9.76 -5.81
C LEU A 79 5.17 -10.63 -6.76
N LYS A 80 5.10 -11.95 -6.58
CA LYS A 80 5.65 -12.92 -7.55
C LYS A 80 4.57 -13.21 -8.59
N SER A 81 4.92 -13.16 -9.87
CA SER A 81 4.02 -13.62 -10.94
C SER A 81 3.98 -15.15 -10.94
N GLU A 82 2.82 -15.76 -10.62
CA GLU A 82 2.65 -17.22 -10.61
C GLU A 82 2.71 -17.88 -12.01
N ASN A 83 2.86 -17.10 -13.09
CA ASN A 83 2.86 -17.61 -14.47
C ASN A 83 4.17 -17.37 -15.25
N ALA A 84 5.26 -16.97 -14.58
CA ALA A 84 6.53 -16.67 -15.25
C ALA A 84 7.24 -17.90 -15.86
N ASP A 85 6.87 -19.12 -15.46
CA ASP A 85 7.59 -20.33 -15.86
C ASP A 85 7.10 -20.96 -17.19
N LYS A 86 6.06 -20.41 -17.85
CA LYS A 86 5.49 -21.01 -19.07
C LYS A 86 5.81 -20.31 -20.39
N LEU A 87 6.57 -19.21 -20.36
CA LEU A 87 6.99 -18.53 -21.60
C LEU A 87 8.45 -18.11 -21.45
N GLY A 88 9.36 -18.90 -22.03
CA GLY A 88 10.83 -18.76 -21.96
C GLY A 88 11.40 -17.52 -22.65
N ASN A 89 10.80 -16.34 -22.42
CA ASN A 89 11.18 -15.09 -23.03
C ASN A 89 11.32 -14.05 -21.90
N SER A 90 12.55 -13.88 -21.46
CA SER A 90 12.99 -13.18 -20.25
C SER A 90 12.75 -11.66 -20.27
N SER A 91 11.77 -11.23 -19.48
CA SER A 91 11.86 -9.99 -18.71
C SER A 91 11.11 -10.19 -17.39
N PRO A 92 11.58 -9.67 -16.24
CA PRO A 92 10.79 -9.69 -15.01
C PRO A 92 9.48 -8.97 -15.27
N GLN A 93 8.39 -9.70 -15.39
CA GLN A 93 7.08 -9.12 -15.59
C GLN A 93 6.69 -8.47 -14.26
N GLU A 94 6.88 -7.15 -14.15
CA GLU A 94 6.44 -6.40 -12.97
C GLU A 94 4.93 -6.61 -12.81
N VAL A 95 4.51 -7.25 -11.71
CA VAL A 95 3.09 -7.55 -11.44
C VAL A 95 2.25 -6.26 -11.35
N LEU A 96 2.89 -5.15 -10.96
CA LEU A 96 2.36 -3.81 -11.11
C LEU A 96 3.27 -2.98 -12.02
N PRO A 97 2.76 -2.34 -13.07
CA PRO A 97 3.52 -1.38 -13.84
C PRO A 97 3.86 -0.16 -12.99
N ALA A 98 4.98 0.48 -13.29
CA ALA A 98 5.33 1.76 -12.69
C ALA A 98 4.25 2.83 -12.97
N ILE A 99 3.54 3.26 -11.92
CA ILE A 99 2.29 4.02 -12.01
C ILE A 99 2.26 5.18 -11.01
N SER A 100 1.62 6.29 -11.39
CA SER A 100 1.43 7.48 -10.56
C SER A 100 0.05 8.09 -10.83
N ASP A 101 -0.46 8.91 -9.92
CA ASP A 101 -1.71 9.70 -10.10
C ASP A 101 -2.93 8.80 -10.39
N HIS A 102 -2.94 7.65 -9.73
CA HIS A 102 -4.00 6.65 -9.79
C HIS A 102 -4.83 6.69 -8.51
N SER A 103 -5.97 6.01 -8.53
CA SER A 103 -6.81 5.80 -7.35
C SER A 103 -6.73 4.35 -6.90
N VAL A 104 -6.84 4.13 -5.59
CA VAL A 104 -6.97 2.80 -5.00
C VAL A 104 -8.22 2.77 -4.14
N ILE A 105 -9.05 1.76 -4.35
CA ILE A 105 -10.25 1.53 -3.53
C ILE A 105 -10.22 0.13 -2.92
N LYS A 106 -10.74 0.01 -1.70
CA LYS A 106 -10.99 -1.27 -1.05
C LYS A 106 -12.27 -1.88 -1.62
N TRP A 107 -12.21 -3.15 -1.99
CA TRP A 107 -13.37 -3.97 -2.33
C TRP A 107 -13.29 -5.33 -1.64
N GLY A 108 -14.06 -5.52 -0.56
CA GLY A 108 -13.90 -6.67 0.31
C GLY A 108 -12.48 -6.74 0.90
N ASN A 109 -11.80 -7.87 0.70
CA ASN A 109 -10.39 -8.08 1.07
C ASN A 109 -9.42 -7.88 -0.13
N LYS A 110 -9.80 -7.01 -1.07
CA LYS A 110 -9.01 -6.70 -2.27
C LYS A 110 -8.82 -5.20 -2.41
N LEU A 111 -7.72 -4.82 -3.06
CA LEU A 111 -7.47 -3.46 -3.51
C LEU A 111 -7.63 -3.41 -5.03
N LEU A 112 -8.45 -2.49 -5.51
CA LEU A 112 -8.57 -2.18 -6.93
C LEU A 112 -7.76 -0.93 -7.22
N VAL A 113 -6.82 -1.04 -8.15
CA VAL A 113 -6.02 0.08 -8.68
C VAL A 113 -6.68 0.55 -9.97
N LEU A 114 -7.12 1.80 -10.01
CA LEU A 114 -7.90 2.37 -11.10
C LEU A 114 -7.23 3.62 -11.67
N GLY A 115 -7.22 3.72 -13.01
CA GLY A 115 -6.67 4.86 -13.73
C GLY A 115 -5.15 4.98 -13.59
N GLY A 116 -4.64 6.21 -13.60
CA GLY A 116 -3.23 6.50 -13.43
C GLY A 116 -2.46 6.81 -14.69
N HIS A 117 -1.36 7.54 -14.50
CA HIS A 117 -0.31 7.73 -15.47
C HIS A 117 0.77 6.67 -15.28
N TYR A 118 1.06 5.94 -16.34
CA TYR A 118 2.20 5.04 -16.44
C TYR A 118 2.89 5.32 -17.77
N LYS A 119 4.20 5.13 -17.83
CA LYS A 119 4.95 5.31 -19.09
C LYS A 119 4.85 4.02 -19.89
N LYS A 120 3.86 3.93 -20.78
CA LYS A 120 3.79 2.86 -21.80
C LYS A 120 4.55 3.28 -23.07
N PRO A 121 5.20 2.35 -23.77
CA PRO A 121 5.16 2.36 -25.23
C PRO A 121 3.71 2.01 -25.65
N SER A 122 2.93 3.02 -26.05
CA SER A 122 1.57 2.96 -26.63
C SER A 122 0.43 2.20 -25.89
N GLY A 123 -0.58 2.94 -25.40
CA GLY A 123 -1.97 2.74 -25.86
C GLY A 123 -2.94 1.78 -25.15
N SER A 124 -2.76 1.32 -23.89
CA SER A 124 -3.82 0.49 -23.25
C SER A 124 -4.04 0.78 -21.77
N MET A 125 -5.29 1.02 -21.36
CA MET A 125 -5.74 1.13 -19.97
C MET A 125 -5.51 -0.20 -19.23
N ILE A 126 -5.06 -0.16 -17.98
CA ILE A 126 -4.89 -1.36 -17.15
C ILE A 126 -5.72 -1.17 -15.87
N GLY A 127 -6.68 -2.06 -15.63
CA GLY A 127 -7.29 -2.25 -14.31
C GLY A 127 -6.57 -3.38 -13.60
N LEU A 128 -5.93 -3.10 -12.47
CA LEU A 128 -5.21 -4.11 -11.68
C LEU A 128 -5.99 -4.40 -10.41
N CYS A 129 -6.23 -5.69 -10.17
CA CYS A 129 -6.85 -6.18 -8.94
C CYS A 129 -5.76 -6.86 -8.11
N LEU A 130 -5.50 -6.34 -6.92
CA LEU A 130 -4.68 -7.00 -5.93
C LEU A 130 -5.59 -7.72 -4.94
N SER A 131 -5.46 -9.03 -4.84
CA SER A 131 -6.13 -9.82 -3.81
C SER A 131 -5.15 -10.40 -2.81
N LYS A 132 -5.45 -10.26 -1.51
CA LYS A 132 -4.85 -11.15 -0.52
C LYS A 132 -5.44 -12.54 -0.72
N HIS A 133 -4.58 -13.55 -0.88
CA HIS A 133 -4.98 -14.90 -0.54
C HIS A 133 -5.17 -14.94 0.97
N SER A 134 -6.35 -15.34 1.42
CA SER A 134 -6.52 -15.83 2.78
C SER A 134 -5.69 -17.10 2.86
N ASP A 135 -4.62 -17.09 3.65
CA ASP A 135 -3.96 -18.34 4.03
C ASP A 135 -5.04 -19.27 4.60
N CYS A 136 -5.16 -20.46 4.01
CA CYS A 136 -5.96 -21.54 4.56
C CYS A 136 -5.46 -21.83 5.97
N LEU A 137 -6.41 -22.01 6.89
CA LEU A 137 -6.20 -22.56 8.23
C LEU A 137 -5.43 -23.88 8.20
#